data_AF-A0A831LM50-F1
#
_entry.id   AF-A0A831LM50-F1
#
_cell.length_a   1.000
_cell.length_b   1.000
_cell.length_c   1.000
_cell.angle_alpha   90.00
_cell.angle_beta   90.00
_cell.angle_gamma   90.00
#
_symmetry.space_group_name_H-M   'P 1'
#
loop_
_entity.id
_entity.type
_entity.pdbx_description
1 polymer ?
#
loop_
_entity_poly.entity_id
_entity_poly.type
_entity_poly.pdbx_seq_one_letter_code
_entity_poly.pdbx_strand_id
1 'polypeptide(L)'
;MSDDLIAVVDTLCKTPRVGWLQRGVGDAETVCAHTLLVTLLAGEVAARLNAEGVEVDLAKVLAVAAVHDLAEAVLGHPAREVRDRLKWEEVEEEVFKRDFPHLAELFRWYRYEANLEGRVVAFADKLATLIRACRYRQLGYATEDLVKGLYKKLTAYDEFTHILEYFVTRYCPESPLS
;
A
#
# COMPACT_ATOMS: atom_id res chain seq x y z
N MET A 1 23.89 5.83 -1.20
CA MET A 1 22.69 6.46 -0.61
C MET A 1 21.96 5.51 0.35
N SER A 2 22.17 4.20 0.27
CA SER A 2 21.54 3.17 1.13
C SER A 2 21.73 3.33 2.64
N ASP A 3 22.84 3.93 3.08
CA ASP A 3 23.26 3.85 4.48
C ASP A 3 22.77 5.03 5.34
N ASP A 4 22.25 6.09 4.72
CA ASP A 4 21.67 7.24 5.42
C ASP A 4 20.15 7.06 5.55
N LEU A 5 19.76 6.31 6.59
CA LEU A 5 18.35 6.04 6.88
C LEU A 5 17.56 7.31 7.22
N ILE A 6 18.21 8.36 7.73
CA ILE A 6 17.54 9.64 7.99
C ILE A 6 17.12 10.26 6.67
N ALA A 7 18.04 10.34 5.70
CA ALA A 7 17.74 10.88 4.38
C ALA A 7 16.64 10.09 3.65
N VAL A 8 16.65 8.75 3.78
CA VAL A 8 15.60 7.88 3.23
C VAL A 8 14.23 8.22 3.81
N VAL A 9 14.11 8.23 5.13
CA VAL A 9 12.83 8.51 5.82
C VAL A 9 12.37 9.94 5.52
N ASP A 10 13.27 10.93 5.59
CA ASP A 10 12.96 12.32 5.27
C ASP A 10 12.41 12.48 3.84
N THR A 11 12.98 11.74 2.89
CA THR A 11 12.52 11.75 1.50
C THR A 11 11.11 11.17 1.40
N LEU A 12 10.86 10.00 1.99
CA LEU A 12 9.53 9.39 1.98
C LEU A 12 8.47 10.25 2.67
N CYS A 13 8.82 10.90 3.78
CA CYS A 13 7.88 11.74 4.53
C CYS A 13 7.66 13.12 3.89
N LYS A 14 8.51 13.55 2.96
CA LYS A 14 8.31 14.76 2.13
C LYS A 14 7.72 14.46 0.75
N THR A 15 7.67 13.20 0.32
CA THR A 15 7.16 12.81 -0.99
C THR A 15 5.63 12.63 -0.94
N PRO A 16 4.82 13.49 -1.58
CA PRO A 16 3.38 13.27 -1.69
C PRO A 16 3.07 12.14 -2.68
N ARG A 17 2.02 11.37 -2.41
CA ARG A 17 1.49 10.41 -3.40
C ARG A 17 0.81 11.16 -4.54
N VAL A 18 1.55 11.31 -5.65
CA VAL A 18 1.20 12.13 -6.82
C VAL A 18 -0.21 11.87 -7.38
N GLY A 19 -0.73 10.65 -7.27
CA GLY A 19 -2.09 10.33 -7.71
C GLY A 19 -3.20 11.15 -7.01
N TRP A 20 -2.95 11.63 -5.79
CA TRP A 20 -3.85 12.53 -5.05
C TRP A 20 -3.71 13.98 -5.50
N LEU A 21 -2.47 14.44 -5.74
CA LEU A 21 -2.22 15.78 -6.30
C LEU A 21 -2.91 15.96 -7.65
N GLN A 22 -2.84 14.94 -8.52
CA GLN A 22 -3.53 14.93 -9.82
C GLN A 22 -5.06 15.02 -9.69
N ARG A 23 -5.62 14.65 -8.54
CA ARG A 23 -7.04 14.75 -8.21
C ARG A 23 -7.40 16.05 -7.47
N GLY A 24 -6.46 16.99 -7.38
CA GLY A 24 -6.66 18.29 -6.74
C GLY A 24 -6.52 18.29 -5.22
N VAL A 25 -6.10 17.18 -4.60
CA VAL A 25 -5.86 17.13 -3.15
C VAL A 25 -4.57 17.88 -2.83
N GLY A 26 -4.68 19.12 -2.33
CA GLY A 26 -3.51 19.94 -2.01
C GLY A 26 -2.65 19.39 -0.87
N ASP A 27 -3.30 18.86 0.17
CA ASP A 27 -2.65 18.18 1.30
C ASP A 27 -2.69 16.66 1.10
N ALA A 28 -1.99 16.21 0.06
CA ALA A 28 -1.92 14.80 -0.31
C ALA A 28 -1.15 13.98 0.73
N GLU A 29 -1.65 12.78 1.02
CA GLU A 29 -0.93 11.79 1.80
C GLU A 29 0.49 11.58 1.26
N THR A 30 1.47 11.55 2.16
CA THR A 30 2.87 11.26 1.82
C THR A 30 3.15 9.77 1.77
N VAL A 31 4.21 9.35 1.09
CA VAL A 31 4.60 7.93 1.02
C VAL A 31 4.78 7.35 2.42
N CYS A 32 5.48 8.07 3.30
CA CYS A 32 5.63 7.72 4.72
C CYS A 32 4.30 7.54 5.47
N ALA A 33 3.34 8.45 5.29
CA ALA A 33 2.02 8.33 5.91
C ALA A 33 1.23 7.12 5.38
N HIS A 34 1.35 6.86 4.07
CA HIS A 34 0.78 5.66 3.43
C HIS A 34 1.45 4.40 3.98
N THR A 35 2.77 4.31 4.03
CA THR A 35 3.50 3.16 4.58
C THR A 35 3.10 2.85 6.03
N LEU A 36 2.92 3.87 6.86
CA LEU A 36 2.42 3.68 8.22
C LEU A 36 0.99 3.13 8.22
N LEU A 37 0.11 3.67 7.38
CA LEU A 37 -1.26 3.18 7.25
C LEU A 37 -1.30 1.72 6.78
N VAL A 38 -0.50 1.36 5.76
CA VAL A 38 -0.35 -0.02 5.28
C VAL A 38 0.14 -0.94 6.39
N THR A 39 1.15 -0.52 7.15
CA THR A 39 1.71 -1.32 8.26
C THR A 39 0.67 -1.60 9.33
N LEU A 40 -0.11 -0.59 9.73
CA LEU A 40 -1.17 -0.75 10.72
C LEU A 40 -2.30 -1.64 10.20
N LEU A 41 -2.75 -1.45 8.96
CA LEU A 41 -3.79 -2.28 8.36
C LEU A 41 -3.33 -3.72 8.17
N ALA A 42 -2.10 -3.94 7.70
CA ALA A 42 -1.55 -5.28 7.51
C ALA A 42 -1.48 -6.03 8.83
N GLY A 43 -1.07 -5.36 9.91
CA GLY A 43 -1.10 -5.93 11.27
C GLY A 43 -2.50 -6.32 11.72
N GLU A 44 -3.51 -5.46 11.50
CA GLU A 44 -4.90 -5.75 11.81
C GLU A 44 -5.48 -6.91 10.98
N VAL A 45 -5.14 -6.97 9.69
CA VAL A 45 -5.54 -8.08 8.79
C VAL A 45 -4.92 -9.39 9.28
N ALA A 46 -3.61 -9.41 9.55
CA ALA A 46 -2.91 -10.58 10.05
C ALA A 46 -3.44 -11.05 11.42
N ALA A 47 -3.77 -10.11 12.33
CA ALA A 47 -4.34 -10.45 13.64
C ALA A 47 -5.72 -11.12 13.50
N ARG A 48 -6.56 -10.65 12.57
CA ARG A 48 -7.86 -11.26 12.28
C ARG A 48 -7.74 -12.66 11.70
N LEU A 49 -6.85 -12.83 10.73
CA LEU A 49 -6.56 -14.14 10.14
C LEU A 49 -6.08 -15.14 11.21
N ASN A 50 -5.17 -14.72 12.10
CA ASN A 50 -4.75 -15.55 13.23
C ASN A 50 -5.91 -15.88 14.19
N ALA A 51 -6.81 -14.95 14.47
CA ALA A 51 -8.00 -15.20 15.28
C ALA A 51 -8.98 -16.18 14.62
N GLU A 52 -8.94 -16.30 13.30
CA GLU A 52 -9.71 -17.25 12.49
C GLU A 52 -8.99 -18.60 12.29
N GLY A 53 -7.81 -18.77 12.90
CA GLY A 53 -7.02 -20.01 12.84
C GLY A 53 -6.07 -20.12 11.63
N VAL A 54 -5.89 -19.04 10.86
CA VAL A 54 -4.89 -18.97 9.79
C VAL A 54 -3.55 -18.54 10.38
N GLU A 55 -2.53 -19.38 10.28
CA GLU A 55 -1.19 -19.05 10.78
C GLU A 55 -0.51 -17.98 9.91
N VAL A 56 -0.43 -16.76 10.42
CA VAL A 56 0.27 -15.64 9.76
C VAL A 56 1.31 -15.07 10.71
N ASP A 57 2.58 -15.04 10.28
CA ASP A 57 3.66 -14.45 11.07
C ASP A 57 3.54 -12.91 11.07
N LEU A 58 3.02 -12.36 12.17
CA LEU A 58 2.81 -10.93 12.33
C LEU A 58 4.11 -10.13 12.21
N ALA A 59 5.25 -10.65 12.69
CA ALA A 59 6.52 -9.93 12.62
C ALA A 59 6.98 -9.80 11.16
N LYS A 60 6.82 -10.86 10.36
CA LYS A 60 7.11 -10.81 8.91
C LYS A 60 6.15 -9.88 8.17
N VAL A 61 4.86 -9.91 8.47
CA VAL A 61 3.88 -8.98 7.86
C VAL A 61 4.28 -7.53 8.10
N LEU A 62 4.60 -7.17 9.34
CA LEU A 62 5.02 -5.81 9.68
C LEU A 62 6.35 -5.43 9.02
N ALA A 63 7.31 -6.36 8.94
CA ALA A 63 8.58 -6.13 8.27
C ALA A 63 8.39 -5.88 6.76
N VAL A 64 7.56 -6.70 6.09
CA VAL A 64 7.24 -6.53 4.67
C VAL A 64 6.50 -5.21 4.42
N ALA A 65 5.50 -4.89 5.24
CA ALA A 65 4.73 -3.64 5.10
C ALA A 65 5.60 -2.39 5.31
N ALA A 66 6.51 -2.41 6.27
CA ALA A 66 7.37 -1.27 6.58
C ALA A 66 8.32 -0.91 5.42
N VAL A 67 8.66 -1.87 4.56
CA VAL A 67 9.64 -1.69 3.49
C VAL A 67 9.03 -1.67 2.09
N HIS A 68 7.72 -1.91 1.92
CA HIS A 68 7.13 -2.17 0.60
C HIS A 68 7.35 -1.05 -0.44
N ASP A 69 7.36 0.22 0.01
CA ASP A 69 7.55 1.41 -0.82
C ASP A 69 8.97 2.03 -0.69
N LEU A 70 9.94 1.31 -0.10
CA LEU A 70 11.27 1.88 0.19
C LEU A 70 12.02 2.34 -1.08
N ALA A 71 11.76 1.71 -2.23
CA ALA A 71 12.32 2.11 -3.52
C ALA A 71 11.90 3.54 -3.94
N GLU A 72 10.77 4.05 -3.44
CA GLU A 72 10.30 5.40 -3.75
C GLU A 72 11.19 6.50 -3.13
N ALA A 73 12.03 6.17 -2.15
CA ALA A 73 13.06 7.10 -1.64
C ALA A 73 14.14 7.41 -2.69
N VAL A 74 14.30 6.53 -3.68
CA VAL A 74 15.30 6.65 -4.75
C VAL A 74 14.63 7.07 -6.06
N LEU A 75 13.47 6.48 -6.37
CA LEU A 75 12.77 6.68 -7.64
C LEU A 75 11.78 7.86 -7.60
N GLY A 76 11.46 8.37 -6.41
CA GLY A 76 10.28 9.20 -6.19
C GLY A 76 8.98 8.41 -6.36
N HIS A 77 7.86 9.15 -6.40
CA HIS A 77 6.53 8.57 -6.61
C HIS A 77 5.97 8.96 -7.98
N PRO A 78 6.29 8.24 -9.08
CA PRO A 78 5.81 8.62 -10.40
C PRO A 78 4.31 8.39 -10.53
N ALA A 79 3.68 9.20 -11.40
CA ALA A 79 2.29 9.05 -11.76
C ALA A 79 2.02 7.67 -12.40
N ARG A 80 0.78 7.20 -12.29
CA ARG A 80 0.38 5.86 -12.75
C ARG A 80 0.67 5.63 -14.23
N GLU A 81 0.50 6.64 -15.08
CA GLU A 81 0.73 6.53 -16.52
C GLU A 81 2.18 6.21 -16.87
N VAL A 82 3.12 6.62 -16.00
CA VAL A 82 4.55 6.30 -16.16
C VAL A 82 4.80 4.85 -15.72
N ARG A 83 4.22 4.44 -14.58
CA ARG A 83 4.34 3.07 -14.07
C ARG A 83 3.77 2.04 -15.05
N ASP A 84 2.66 2.35 -15.72
CA ASP A 84 2.01 1.45 -16.68
C ASP A 84 2.80 1.27 -18.01
N ARG A 85 3.79 2.13 -18.29
CA ARG A 85 4.61 2.08 -19.52
C ARG A 85 5.93 1.33 -19.36
N LEU A 86 6.31 1.06 -18.12
CA LEU A 86 7.53 0.35 -17.77
C LEU A 86 7.17 -0.91 -16.99
N LYS A 87 8.08 -1.86 -16.93
CA LYS A 87 7.99 -2.92 -15.93
C LYS A 87 8.44 -2.36 -14.59
N TRP A 88 7.57 -1.59 -13.96
CA TRP A 88 7.90 -0.81 -12.77
C TRP A 88 8.42 -1.71 -11.64
N GLU A 89 7.88 -2.92 -11.52
CA GLU A 89 8.37 -3.96 -10.61
C GLU A 89 9.85 -4.27 -10.78
N GLU A 90 10.34 -4.37 -12.03
CA GLU A 90 11.75 -4.68 -12.29
C GLU A 90 12.63 -3.47 -11.89
N VAL A 91 12.16 -2.25 -12.12
CA VAL A 91 12.87 -1.02 -11.73
C VAL A 91 12.99 -0.91 -10.20
N GLU A 92 11.91 -1.19 -9.48
CA GLU A 92 11.91 -1.22 -8.01
C GLU A 92 12.81 -2.32 -7.48
N GLU A 93 12.74 -3.53 -8.06
CA GLU A 93 13.57 -4.65 -7.63
C GLU A 93 15.07 -4.36 -7.82
N GLU A 94 15.47 -3.66 -8.89
CA GLU A 94 16.86 -3.24 -9.09
C GLU A 94 17.33 -2.23 -8.02
N VAL A 95 16.44 -1.34 -7.55
CA VAL A 95 16.75 -0.45 -6.41
C VAL A 95 16.95 -1.27 -5.15
N PHE A 96 16.10 -2.25 -4.88
CA PHE A 96 16.30 -3.15 -3.73
C PHE A 96 17.61 -3.93 -3.85
N LYS A 97 17.93 -4.52 -5.00
CA LYS A 97 19.20 -5.25 -5.18
C LYS A 97 20.42 -4.36 -4.98
N ARG A 98 20.37 -3.10 -5.43
CA ARG A 98 21.49 -2.17 -5.35
C ARG A 98 21.64 -1.52 -3.97
N ASP A 99 20.55 -0.98 -3.44
CA ASP A 99 20.57 -0.09 -2.27
C ASP A 99 20.06 -0.79 -1.00
N PHE A 100 19.20 -1.79 -1.12
CA PHE A 100 18.62 -2.50 0.03
C PHE A 100 18.69 -4.03 -0.11
N PRO A 101 19.85 -4.63 -0.43
CA PRO A 101 19.94 -6.04 -0.83
C PRO A 101 19.45 -7.00 0.27
N HIS A 102 19.60 -6.62 1.53
CA HIS A 102 19.15 -7.38 2.70
C HIS A 102 17.62 -7.36 2.90
N LEU A 103 16.90 -6.46 2.21
CA LEU A 103 15.44 -6.35 2.24
C LEU A 103 14.79 -6.82 0.92
N ALA A 104 15.59 -7.16 -0.09
CA ALA A 104 15.09 -7.52 -1.42
C ALA A 104 14.11 -8.70 -1.39
N GLU A 105 14.32 -9.68 -0.51
CA GLU A 105 13.39 -10.80 -0.35
C GLU A 105 12.03 -10.35 0.19
N LEU A 106 11.99 -9.45 1.19
CA LEU A 106 10.75 -8.90 1.73
C LEU A 106 9.99 -8.11 0.67
N PHE A 107 10.70 -7.31 -0.14
CA PHE A 107 10.10 -6.63 -1.28
C PHE A 107 9.48 -7.61 -2.27
N ARG A 108 10.19 -8.71 -2.61
CA ARG A 108 9.67 -9.74 -3.51
C ARG A 108 8.44 -10.45 -2.96
N TRP A 109 8.39 -10.70 -1.65
CA TRP A 109 7.20 -11.25 -1.00
C TRP A 109 5.98 -10.37 -1.25
N TYR A 110 6.09 -9.06 -1.00
CA TYR A 110 5.03 -8.09 -1.30
C TYR A 110 4.72 -8.01 -2.80
N ARG A 111 5.73 -7.66 -3.61
CA ARG A 111 5.53 -7.23 -4.99
C ARG A 111 4.95 -8.32 -5.88
N TYR A 112 5.35 -9.57 -5.63
CA TYR A 112 4.91 -10.74 -6.38
C TYR A 112 3.91 -11.61 -5.63
N GLU A 113 3.45 -11.19 -4.44
CA GLU A 113 2.58 -11.98 -3.56
C GLU A 113 3.11 -13.41 -3.35
N ALA A 114 4.43 -13.54 -3.18
CA ALA A 114 5.12 -14.83 -3.26
C ALA A 114 4.83 -15.76 -2.06
N ASN A 115 4.25 -15.23 -0.99
CA ASN A 115 3.81 -15.96 0.20
C ASN A 115 2.59 -15.26 0.84
N LEU A 116 2.05 -15.87 1.90
CA LEU A 116 0.87 -15.36 2.58
C LEU A 116 1.10 -13.97 3.19
N GLU A 117 2.27 -13.73 3.81
CA GLU A 117 2.60 -12.44 4.41
C GLU A 117 2.67 -11.32 3.37
N GLY A 118 3.35 -11.57 2.26
CA GLY A 118 3.42 -10.65 1.14
C GLY A 118 2.05 -10.36 0.52
N ARG A 119 1.20 -11.39 0.40
CA ARG A 119 -0.18 -11.25 -0.07
C ARG A 119 -1.06 -10.44 0.89
N VAL A 120 -0.91 -10.62 2.20
CA VAL A 120 -1.55 -9.78 3.23
C VAL A 120 -1.15 -8.31 3.06
N VAL A 121 0.14 -8.03 2.86
CA VAL A 121 0.62 -6.65 2.65
C VAL A 121 0.12 -6.09 1.32
N ALA A 122 0.12 -6.87 0.24
CA ALA A 122 -0.39 -6.45 -1.06
C ALA A 122 -1.90 -6.12 -1.02
N PHE A 123 -2.67 -6.85 -0.21
CA PHE A 123 -4.07 -6.52 0.08
C PHE A 123 -4.17 -5.24 0.91
N ALA A 124 -3.39 -5.13 2.00
CA ALA A 124 -3.40 -3.97 2.90
C ALA A 124 -3.00 -2.66 2.20
N ASP A 125 -2.06 -2.69 1.27
CA ASP A 125 -1.64 -1.54 0.45
C ASP A 125 -2.78 -1.00 -0.43
N LYS A 126 -3.49 -1.90 -1.11
CA LYS A 126 -4.68 -1.57 -1.90
C LYS A 126 -5.81 -1.06 -0.99
N LEU A 127 -6.00 -1.69 0.16
CA LEU A 127 -7.00 -1.29 1.16
C LEU A 127 -6.70 0.10 1.73
N ALA A 128 -5.44 0.42 2.05
CA ALA A 128 -5.01 1.74 2.52
C ALA A 128 -5.39 2.82 1.51
N THR A 129 -5.11 2.57 0.22
CA THR A 129 -5.49 3.49 -0.86
C THR A 129 -7.01 3.61 -0.99
N LEU A 130 -7.77 2.52 -0.83
CA LEU A 130 -9.25 2.53 -0.88
C LEU A 130 -9.83 3.39 0.25
N ILE A 131 -9.42 3.16 1.50
CA ILE A 131 -9.97 3.91 2.64
C ILE A 131 -9.56 5.38 2.59
N ARG A 132 -8.35 5.68 2.07
CA ARG A 132 -7.91 7.04 1.82
C ARG A 132 -8.76 7.71 0.73
N ALA A 133 -9.09 6.99 -0.34
CA ALA A 133 -10.02 7.46 -1.37
C ALA A 133 -11.39 7.77 -0.77
N CYS A 134 -11.96 6.87 0.05
CA CYS A 134 -13.23 7.12 0.75
C CYS A 134 -13.18 8.36 1.63
N ARG A 135 -12.06 8.61 2.32
CA ARG A 135 -11.87 9.83 3.13
C ARG A 135 -11.79 11.08 2.25
N TYR A 136 -11.08 11.04 1.13
CA TYR A 136 -11.01 12.18 0.23
C TYR A 136 -12.35 12.46 -0.47
N ARG A 137 -13.14 11.44 -0.78
CA ARG A 137 -14.53 11.63 -1.27
C ARG A 137 -15.39 12.42 -0.29
N GLN A 138 -15.33 12.08 1.00
CA GLN A 138 -16.03 12.83 2.06
C GLN A 138 -15.59 14.29 2.16
N LEU A 139 -14.36 14.60 1.74
CA LEU A 139 -13.82 15.95 1.70
C LEU A 139 -14.14 16.68 0.38
N GLY A 140 -14.92 16.05 -0.51
CA GLY A 140 -15.39 16.64 -1.77
C GLY A 140 -14.48 16.42 -2.98
N TYR A 141 -13.48 15.55 -2.87
CA TYR A 141 -12.61 15.21 -4.01
C TYR A 141 -13.23 14.09 -4.84
N ALA A 142 -13.13 14.21 -6.17
CA ALA A 142 -13.62 13.20 -7.11
C ALA A 142 -12.72 11.94 -7.07
N THR A 143 -13.16 10.92 -6.35
CA THR A 143 -12.43 9.65 -6.19
C THR A 143 -13.33 8.42 -6.38
N GLU A 144 -14.56 8.59 -6.88
CA GLU A 144 -15.57 7.54 -7.04
C GLU A 144 -15.08 6.42 -7.97
N ASP A 145 -14.42 6.79 -9.07
CA ASP A 145 -13.81 5.87 -10.03
C ASP A 145 -12.75 4.98 -9.36
N LEU A 146 -11.90 5.60 -8.53
CA LEU A 146 -10.82 4.94 -7.81
C LEU A 146 -11.37 4.01 -6.73
N VAL A 147 -12.37 4.45 -5.97
CA VAL A 147 -13.07 3.65 -4.96
C VAL A 147 -13.68 2.40 -5.61
N LYS A 148 -14.46 2.57 -6.68
CA LYS A 148 -15.07 1.45 -7.44
C LYS A 148 -14.02 0.49 -7.97
N GLY A 149 -12.96 1.02 -8.57
CA GLY A 149 -11.87 0.23 -9.15
C GLY A 149 -11.08 -0.57 -8.11
N LEU A 150 -10.75 0.03 -6.97
CA LEU A 150 -10.02 -0.65 -5.89
C LEU A 150 -10.89 -1.68 -5.18
N TYR A 151 -12.15 -1.36 -4.89
CA TYR A 151 -13.08 -2.31 -4.28
C TYR A 151 -13.20 -3.57 -5.14
N LYS A 152 -13.41 -3.43 -6.46
CA LYS A 152 -13.45 -4.58 -7.39
C LYS A 152 -12.16 -5.41 -7.41
N LYS A 153 -10.99 -4.77 -7.27
CA LYS A 153 -9.71 -5.49 -7.20
C LYS A 153 -9.57 -6.24 -5.88
N LEU A 154 -9.96 -5.61 -4.78
CA LEU A 154 -9.89 -6.20 -3.44
C LEU A 154 -10.86 -7.37 -3.26
N THR A 155 -12.03 -7.35 -3.90
CA THR A 155 -12.96 -8.49 -3.89
C THR A 155 -12.41 -9.73 -4.62
N ALA A 156 -11.30 -9.62 -5.36
CA ALA A 156 -10.65 -10.78 -5.99
C ALA A 156 -9.72 -11.54 -5.01
N TYR A 157 -9.51 -11.01 -3.81
CA TYR A 157 -8.88 -11.74 -2.70
C TYR A 157 -9.99 -12.46 -1.93
N ASP A 158 -10.46 -13.59 -2.48
CA ASP A 158 -11.61 -14.33 -1.96
C ASP A 158 -11.48 -14.59 -0.45
N GLU A 159 -10.28 -14.97 -0.01
CA GLU A 159 -9.92 -15.26 1.38
C GLU A 159 -9.95 -14.04 2.32
N PHE A 160 -9.98 -12.83 1.79
CA PHE A 160 -10.01 -11.57 2.55
C PHE A 160 -11.33 -10.81 2.39
N THR A 161 -12.32 -11.37 1.70
CA THR A 161 -13.58 -10.68 1.39
C THR A 161 -14.30 -10.18 2.65
N HIS A 162 -14.43 -11.02 3.68
CA HIS A 162 -15.06 -10.61 4.95
C HIS A 162 -14.26 -9.55 5.70
N ILE A 163 -12.92 -9.58 5.58
CA ILE A 163 -12.04 -8.56 6.13
C ILE A 163 -12.22 -7.23 5.37
N LEU A 164 -12.30 -7.27 4.04
CA LEU A 164 -12.60 -6.11 3.21
C LEU A 164 -13.91 -5.44 3.65
N GLU A 165 -14.99 -6.22 3.79
CA GLU A 165 -16.30 -5.70 4.22
C GLU A 165 -16.25 -5.04 5.60
N TYR A 166 -15.48 -5.62 6.53
CA TYR A 166 -15.26 -5.01 7.85
C TYR A 166 -14.66 -3.60 7.75
N PHE A 167 -13.61 -3.43 6.95
CA PHE A 167 -12.94 -2.14 6.79
C PHE A 167 -13.78 -1.15 5.97
N VAL A 168 -14.39 -1.61 4.88
CA VAL A 168 -15.26 -0.77 4.04
C VAL A 168 -16.42 -0.21 4.85
N THR A 169 -17.11 -1.05 5.62
CA THR A 169 -18.23 -0.61 6.49
C THR A 169 -17.80 0.48 7.47
N ARG A 170 -16.55 0.43 7.96
CA ARG A 170 -16.03 1.38 8.94
C ARG A 170 -15.53 2.69 8.34
N TYR A 171 -14.90 2.64 7.17
CA TYR A 171 -14.16 3.78 6.60
C TYR A 171 -14.81 4.39 5.35
N CYS A 172 -15.77 3.70 4.73
CA CYS A 172 -16.50 4.14 3.54
C CYS A 172 -18.00 4.27 3.84
N PRO A 173 -18.47 5.40 4.42
CA PRO A 173 -19.86 5.60 4.80
C PRO A 173 -20.80 5.69 3.58
N GLU A 174 -20.27 6.16 2.46
CA GLU A 174 -20.91 6.07 1.15
C GLU A 174 -20.50 4.74 0.49
N SER A 175 -21.46 4.03 -0.10
CA SER A 175 -21.20 2.74 -0.74
C SER A 175 -20.05 2.83 -1.76
N PRO A 176 -19.13 1.86 -1.81
CA PRO A 176 -18.14 1.79 -2.89
C PRO A 176 -18.75 1.58 -4.28
N LEU A 177 -20.00 1.12 -4.35
CA LEU A 177 -20.70 0.81 -5.60
C LEU A 177 -21.64 1.92 -6.09
N SER A 178 -21.89 2.96 -5.28
CA SER A 178 -22.70 4.13 -5.68
C SER A 178 -22.00 4.97 -6.72
#